data_AF-A0A9C9Q3G1-F1
#
_entry.id   AF-A0A9C9Q3G1-F1
#
_cell.length_a   1.000
_cell.length_b   1.000
_cell.length_c   1.000
_cell.angle_alpha   90.00
_cell.angle_beta   90.00
_cell.angle_gamma   90.00
#
_symmetry.space_group_name_H-M   'P 1'
#
loop_
_entity.id
_entity.type
_entity.pdbx_description
1 polymer ?
#
loop_
_entity_poly.entity_id
_entity_poly.type
_entity_poly.pdbx_seq_one_letter_code
_entity_poly.pdbx_strand_id
1 'polypeptide(L)'
;LRENSSFRAVPDIKAVIDCSQVLESRIQQAFTRPAYKPMALRLIHALSVHRLTTGDIYATLGATAEELRDGLCLYQTGIEELGGDPADDLLSQVETVLREIHKTVSGQFISSNPDNRQYYLDLKKTDDFDALIGKRAESLDSSQLDRYYYEALKRVMECTDQTYVTGYKIWQHELEWLERKAARQGYLFFGAPNERSTAVPPRDFYLYFIQPLEAPHFRDEKRADEVFLRLTNADDEFRTALRNYAAALDLASTSSGHAKSIYESKSSDFLRDLVQWLQKHMTDAFEVTYQGRAKSLTEWAKGESIRKLSGIGSHERINFRDLVNTIAGVCLEAHFQDQAPEYPFFSILITGANRDQAAQDALRAIALPAPGLRQAGVQNRTKQATAVLDALELLDGERLDPYQSKYAKHILDLLKKKGHGQVVNRSELIQDDKGVEYMDKDRYRLEPEWVAVVLAALVYSGDLVFAIPGRKFDATGLPQLAGTGVDELTQFKHIERPKDW
;
A
#
# COMPACT_ATOMS: atom_id res chain seq x y z
N LEU A 1 -9.11 54.60 -12.44
CA LEU A 1 -9.63 53.78 -13.58
C LEU A 1 -11.03 53.22 -13.30
N ARG A 2 -11.26 52.56 -12.15
CA ARG A 2 -12.53 51.85 -11.85
C ARG A 2 -13.78 52.72 -11.70
N GLU A 3 -13.62 53.95 -11.25
CA GLU A 3 -14.71 54.87 -10.91
C GLU A 3 -15.18 55.75 -12.09
N ASN A 4 -14.41 55.77 -13.18
CA ASN A 4 -14.74 56.59 -14.35
C ASN A 4 -15.50 55.75 -15.38
N SER A 5 -16.77 56.09 -15.60
CA SER A 5 -17.68 55.38 -16.51
C SER A 5 -17.23 55.41 -17.97
N SER A 6 -16.47 56.44 -18.39
CA SER A 6 -15.96 56.55 -19.77
C SER A 6 -14.93 55.48 -20.10
N PHE A 7 -14.12 55.03 -19.14
CA PHE A 7 -13.14 53.96 -19.35
C PHE A 7 -13.78 52.57 -19.42
N ARG A 8 -14.95 52.38 -18.80
CA ARG A 8 -15.72 51.12 -18.92
C ARG A 8 -16.42 50.98 -20.28
N ALA A 9 -16.54 52.06 -21.04
CA ALA A 9 -17.09 52.03 -22.40
C ALA A 9 -16.08 51.52 -23.43
N VAL A 10 -14.77 51.51 -23.12
CA VAL A 10 -13.73 50.95 -23.98
C VAL A 10 -13.63 49.44 -23.71
N PRO A 11 -13.88 48.56 -24.72
CA PRO A 11 -13.91 47.12 -24.52
C PRO A 11 -12.65 46.54 -23.87
N ASP A 12 -11.47 46.97 -24.31
CA ASP A 12 -10.19 46.44 -23.82
C ASP A 12 -9.92 46.83 -22.36
N ILE A 13 -10.21 48.09 -22.02
CA ILE A 13 -10.05 48.58 -20.64
C ILE A 13 -11.03 47.87 -19.71
N LYS A 14 -12.28 47.67 -20.17
CA LYS A 14 -13.28 46.92 -19.43
C LYS A 14 -12.83 45.48 -19.18
N ALA A 15 -12.33 44.78 -20.20
CA ALA A 15 -11.89 43.39 -20.08
C ALA A 15 -10.76 43.21 -19.05
N VAL A 16 -9.78 44.13 -19.04
CA VAL A 16 -8.71 44.11 -18.03
C VAL A 16 -9.22 44.46 -16.64
N ILE A 17 -10.16 45.41 -16.50
CA ILE A 17 -10.79 45.74 -15.21
C ILE A 17 -11.55 44.54 -14.65
N ASP A 18 -12.38 43.89 -15.46
CA ASP A 18 -13.19 42.75 -15.04
C ASP A 18 -12.28 41.58 -14.61
N CYS A 19 -11.24 41.28 -15.39
CA CYS A 19 -10.20 40.30 -15.07
C CYS A 19 -9.50 40.61 -13.73
N SER A 20 -9.06 41.86 -13.55
CA SER A 20 -8.39 42.35 -12.34
C SER A 20 -9.30 42.23 -11.10
N GLN A 21 -10.60 42.52 -11.23
CA GLN A 21 -11.57 42.39 -10.14
C GLN A 21 -11.79 40.93 -9.72
N VAL A 22 -11.87 40.00 -10.68
CA VAL A 22 -12.00 38.57 -10.38
C VAL A 22 -10.76 38.06 -9.65
N LEU A 23 -9.57 38.42 -10.14
CA LEU A 23 -8.29 38.09 -9.49
C LEU A 23 -8.22 38.62 -8.06
N GLU A 24 -8.57 39.88 -7.84
CA GLU A 24 -8.61 40.48 -6.51
C GLU A 24 -9.57 39.77 -5.58
N SER A 25 -10.79 39.47 -6.04
CA SER A 25 -11.78 38.74 -5.23
C SER A 25 -11.26 37.36 -4.82
N ARG A 26 -10.62 36.62 -5.75
CA ARG A 26 -10.03 35.31 -5.45
C ARG A 26 -8.88 35.40 -4.45
N ILE A 27 -7.98 36.36 -4.61
CA ILE A 27 -6.90 36.62 -3.62
C ILE A 27 -7.49 37.07 -2.28
N GLN A 28 -8.60 37.80 -2.29
CA GLN A 28 -9.26 38.23 -1.06
C GLN A 28 -9.86 37.06 -0.28
N GLN A 29 -10.39 36.06 -0.96
CA GLN A 29 -11.14 34.97 -0.34
C GLN A 29 -10.29 33.71 -0.08
N ALA A 30 -9.39 33.35 -0.99
CA ALA A 30 -8.77 32.02 -1.04
C ALA A 30 -7.23 32.01 -0.96
N PHE A 31 -6.58 33.17 -0.76
CA PHE A 31 -5.11 33.24 -0.71
C PHE A 31 -4.55 32.55 0.53
N THR A 32 -3.66 31.57 0.32
CA THR A 32 -3.16 30.67 1.37
C THR A 32 -2.10 31.28 2.29
N ARG A 33 -1.54 32.45 1.92
CA ARG A 33 -0.50 33.17 2.67
C ARG A 33 -0.97 34.57 3.10
N PRO A 34 -1.80 34.69 4.16
CA PRO A 34 -2.45 35.96 4.52
C PRO A 34 -1.48 37.14 4.71
N ALA A 35 -0.28 36.88 5.24
CA ALA A 35 0.76 37.90 5.46
C ALA A 35 1.23 38.61 4.18
N TYR A 36 1.13 37.96 3.02
CA TYR A 36 1.59 38.50 1.73
C TYR A 36 0.46 39.04 0.86
N LYS A 37 -0.77 39.02 1.36
CA LYS A 37 -1.96 39.46 0.65
C LYS A 37 -1.88 40.91 0.15
N PRO A 38 -1.35 41.89 0.92
CA PRO A 38 -1.18 43.26 0.41
C PRO A 38 -0.22 43.33 -0.79
N MET A 39 0.90 42.60 -0.73
CA MET A 39 1.86 42.50 -1.84
C MET A 39 1.20 41.86 -3.07
N ALA A 40 0.43 40.78 -2.87
CA ALA A 40 -0.25 40.08 -3.96
C ALA A 40 -1.22 40.99 -4.72
N LEU A 41 -2.01 41.79 -4.01
CA LEU A 41 -2.92 42.77 -4.62
C LEU A 41 -2.15 43.84 -5.41
N ARG A 42 -1.04 44.35 -4.87
CA ARG A 42 -0.19 45.32 -5.57
C ARG A 42 0.39 44.75 -6.86
N LEU A 43 0.85 43.50 -6.85
CA LEU A 43 1.34 42.81 -8.05
C LEU A 43 0.25 42.65 -9.10
N ILE A 44 -0.97 42.26 -8.71
CA ILE A 44 -2.12 42.18 -9.63
C ILE A 44 -2.44 43.54 -10.24
N HIS A 45 -2.49 44.60 -9.43
CA HIS A 45 -2.73 45.95 -9.94
C HIS A 45 -1.65 46.37 -10.94
N ALA A 46 -0.38 46.09 -10.63
CA ALA A 46 0.74 46.41 -11.51
C ALA A 46 0.64 45.69 -12.86
N LEU A 47 0.38 44.38 -12.84
CA LEU A 47 0.17 43.59 -14.06
C LEU A 47 -1.05 44.08 -14.85
N SER A 48 -2.11 44.54 -14.16
CA SER A 48 -3.29 45.13 -14.80
C SER A 48 -2.97 46.43 -15.52
N VAL A 49 -2.21 47.33 -14.88
CA VAL A 49 -1.77 48.59 -15.49
C VAL A 49 -0.82 48.30 -16.65
N HIS A 50 0.17 47.43 -16.45
CA HIS A 50 1.12 47.03 -17.49
C HIS A 50 0.39 46.50 -18.72
N ARG A 51 -0.61 45.65 -18.53
CA ARG A 51 -1.42 45.09 -19.61
C ARG A 51 -2.15 46.16 -20.45
N LEU A 52 -2.58 47.26 -19.84
CA LEU A 52 -3.20 48.37 -20.56
C LEU A 52 -2.20 49.23 -21.33
N THR A 53 -0.91 49.12 -21.03
CA THR A 53 0.17 49.88 -21.69
C THR A 53 0.84 49.12 -22.84
N THR A 54 0.58 47.83 -23.01
CA THR A 54 1.24 46.99 -24.05
C THR A 54 0.63 47.10 -25.45
N GLY A 55 -0.38 47.95 -25.66
CA GLY A 55 -1.05 48.18 -26.95
C GLY A 55 -2.02 47.05 -27.36
N ASP A 56 -1.62 45.79 -27.23
CA ASP A 56 -2.49 44.61 -27.36
C ASP A 56 -2.66 43.92 -26.00
N ILE A 57 -3.92 43.80 -25.56
CA ILE A 57 -4.28 43.16 -24.29
C ILE A 57 -4.24 41.62 -24.35
N TYR A 58 -4.03 41.03 -25.52
CA TYR A 58 -3.93 39.58 -25.72
C TYR A 58 -2.50 39.11 -25.99
N ALA A 59 -1.52 40.01 -25.94
CA ALA A 59 -0.12 39.69 -26.14
C ALA A 59 0.45 38.87 -24.96
N THR A 60 1.34 37.93 -25.26
CA THR A 60 2.07 37.12 -24.26
C THR A 60 3.28 37.86 -23.67
N LEU A 61 3.13 39.17 -23.45
CA LEU A 61 4.15 40.08 -22.92
C LEU A 61 3.76 40.54 -21.53
N GLY A 62 4.72 40.54 -20.60
CA GLY A 62 4.51 40.83 -19.19
C GLY A 62 5.64 41.61 -18.56
N ALA A 63 5.65 41.63 -17.23
CA ALA A 63 6.74 42.17 -16.42
C ALA A 63 7.50 41.05 -15.73
N THR A 64 8.82 41.17 -15.60
CA THR A 64 9.64 40.25 -14.81
C THR A 64 9.42 40.49 -13.31
N ALA A 65 9.77 39.52 -12.47
CA ALA A 65 9.73 39.70 -11.02
C ALA A 65 10.64 40.85 -10.54
N GLU A 66 11.76 41.06 -11.24
CA GLU A 66 12.71 42.15 -11.00
C GLU A 66 12.09 43.52 -11.30
N GLU A 67 11.46 43.67 -12.46
CA GLU A 67 10.75 44.90 -12.84
C GLU A 67 9.62 45.23 -11.85
N LEU A 68 8.90 44.21 -11.38
CA LEU A 68 7.84 44.37 -10.38
C LEU A 68 8.38 44.76 -9.00
N ARG A 69 9.53 44.20 -8.60
CA ARG A 69 10.23 44.58 -7.36
C ARG A 69 10.64 46.06 -7.41
N ASP A 70 11.34 46.44 -8.48
CA ASP A 70 11.97 47.76 -8.60
C ASP A 70 10.94 48.86 -8.87
N GLY A 71 9.94 48.58 -9.72
CA GLY A 71 8.95 49.55 -10.14
C GLY A 71 7.84 49.82 -9.11
N LEU A 72 7.61 48.91 -8.16
CA LEU A 72 6.51 49.04 -7.19
C LEU A 72 6.96 49.48 -5.80
N CYS A 73 8.25 49.53 -5.49
CA CYS A 73 8.74 49.79 -4.12
C CYS A 73 7.96 48.93 -3.10
N LEU A 74 8.00 47.61 -3.29
CA LEU A 74 7.30 46.67 -2.42
C LEU A 74 8.01 46.60 -1.06
N TYR A 75 7.23 46.44 0.01
CA TYR A 75 7.74 46.25 1.35
C TYR A 75 6.96 45.13 2.04
N GLN A 76 7.66 44.28 2.79
CA GLN A 76 7.08 43.22 3.60
C GLN A 76 7.67 43.30 5.00
N THR A 77 6.81 43.33 6.01
CA THR A 77 7.23 43.32 7.41
C THR A 77 8.03 42.05 7.74
N GLY A 78 9.17 42.20 8.43
CA GLY A 78 10.05 41.10 8.83
C GLY A 78 11.07 40.65 7.78
N ILE A 79 11.08 41.28 6.60
CA ILE A 79 12.06 40.93 5.56
C ILE A 79 13.50 41.29 5.95
N GLU A 80 13.65 42.29 6.82
CA GLU A 80 14.93 42.78 7.36
C GLU A 80 15.63 41.74 8.28
N GLU A 81 14.88 40.73 8.75
CA GLU A 81 15.38 39.71 9.69
C GLU A 81 15.95 38.46 8.98
N LEU A 82 15.87 38.40 7.65
CA LEU A 82 16.33 37.25 6.86
C LEU A 82 17.86 37.14 6.73
N GLY A 83 18.61 38.21 7.05
CA GLY A 83 20.07 38.22 7.14
C GLY A 83 20.82 38.08 5.80
N GLY A 84 20.11 38.14 4.66
CA GLY A 84 20.66 38.13 3.30
C GLY A 84 20.83 39.53 2.69
N ASP A 85 21.08 39.59 1.39
CA ASP A 85 21.01 40.85 0.64
C ASP A 85 19.53 41.28 0.50
N PRO A 86 19.14 42.49 0.97
CA PRO A 86 17.74 42.89 1.00
C PRO A 86 17.04 42.92 -0.36
N ALA A 87 17.78 43.18 -1.46
CA ALA A 87 17.20 43.24 -2.80
C ALA A 87 16.92 41.84 -3.36
N ASP A 88 17.78 40.86 -3.04
CA ASP A 88 17.62 39.45 -3.43
C ASP A 88 16.54 38.76 -2.58
N ASP A 89 16.46 39.07 -1.28
CA ASP A 89 15.42 38.58 -0.38
C ASP A 89 14.03 39.06 -0.84
N LEU A 90 13.92 40.34 -1.22
CA LEU A 90 12.67 40.90 -1.76
C LEU A 90 12.31 40.31 -3.12
N LEU A 91 13.29 40.08 -4.00
CA LEU A 91 13.04 39.42 -5.29
C LEU A 91 12.48 38.00 -5.11
N SER A 92 13.12 37.21 -4.25
CA SER A 92 12.69 35.85 -3.91
C SER A 92 11.29 35.82 -3.31
N GLN A 93 10.96 36.84 -2.50
CA GLN A 93 9.62 37.01 -1.95
C GLN A 93 8.60 37.34 -3.04
N VAL A 94 8.92 38.25 -3.98
CA VAL A 94 8.04 38.58 -5.11
C VAL A 94 7.76 37.35 -5.98
N GLU A 95 8.78 36.57 -6.33
CA GLU A 95 8.61 35.31 -7.07
C GLU A 95 7.74 34.30 -6.33
N THR A 96 7.89 34.22 -5.00
CA THR A 96 7.07 33.35 -4.15
C THR A 96 5.61 33.80 -4.15
N VAL A 97 5.35 35.09 -4.05
CA VAL A 97 3.99 35.65 -4.10
C VAL A 97 3.36 35.46 -5.47
N LEU A 98 4.11 35.67 -6.57
CA LEU A 98 3.63 35.42 -7.93
C LEU A 98 3.23 33.95 -8.15
N ARG A 99 4.03 33.00 -7.65
CA ARG A 99 3.70 31.57 -7.67
C ARG A 99 2.44 31.27 -6.85
N GLU A 100 2.29 31.87 -5.68
CA GLU A 100 1.12 31.68 -4.83
C GLU A 100 -0.15 32.30 -5.44
N ILE A 101 -0.05 33.45 -6.10
CA ILE A 101 -1.16 34.03 -6.88
C ILE A 101 -1.58 33.05 -7.97
N HIS A 102 -0.64 32.60 -8.80
CA HIS A 102 -0.91 31.66 -9.89
C HIS A 102 -1.57 30.37 -9.38
N LYS A 103 -1.12 29.85 -8.23
CA LYS A 103 -1.74 28.69 -7.57
C LYS A 103 -3.15 28.98 -7.07
N THR A 104 -3.37 30.11 -6.40
CA THR A 104 -4.66 30.50 -5.80
C THR A 104 -5.76 30.60 -6.85
N VAL A 105 -5.41 31.06 -8.05
CA VAL A 105 -6.38 31.20 -9.15
C VAL A 105 -6.40 30.01 -10.10
N SER A 106 -5.69 28.92 -9.76
CA SER A 106 -5.56 27.72 -10.62
C SER A 106 -5.10 28.05 -12.05
N GLY A 107 -4.22 29.04 -12.21
CA GLY A 107 -3.73 29.52 -13.51
C GLY A 107 -4.72 30.36 -14.32
N GLN A 108 -5.91 30.66 -13.78
CA GLN A 108 -6.87 31.56 -14.40
C GLN A 108 -6.33 32.99 -14.41
N PHE A 109 -6.50 33.70 -15.52
CA PHE A 109 -6.18 35.13 -15.71
C PHE A 109 -4.71 35.54 -15.56
N ILE A 110 -3.78 34.65 -15.17
CA ILE A 110 -2.36 34.96 -15.06
C ILE A 110 -1.50 33.85 -15.70
N SER A 111 -0.54 34.26 -16.52
CA SER A 111 0.41 33.35 -17.18
C SER A 111 1.84 33.83 -16.94
N SER A 112 2.78 32.89 -16.96
CA SER A 112 4.21 33.17 -16.98
C SER A 112 4.83 32.64 -18.28
N ASN A 113 5.77 33.39 -18.83
CA ASN A 113 6.58 32.95 -19.96
C ASN A 113 7.95 32.49 -19.43
N PRO A 114 8.28 31.18 -19.53
CA PRO A 114 9.53 30.66 -18.97
C PRO A 114 10.79 31.17 -19.71
N ASP A 115 10.68 31.52 -20.99
CA ASP A 115 11.83 31.92 -21.82
C ASP A 115 12.38 33.29 -21.43
N ASN A 116 11.48 34.21 -21.02
CA ASN A 116 11.84 35.57 -20.64
C ASN A 116 11.47 35.93 -19.18
N ARG A 117 10.98 34.94 -18.41
CA ARG A 117 10.57 35.05 -17.00
C ARG A 117 9.52 36.14 -16.71
N GLN A 118 8.76 36.54 -17.72
CA GLN A 118 7.71 37.56 -17.55
C GLN A 118 6.40 36.96 -17.07
N TYR A 119 5.71 37.68 -16.19
CA TYR A 119 4.36 37.40 -15.73
C TYR A 119 3.38 38.39 -16.32
N TYR A 120 2.21 37.92 -16.72
CA TYR A 120 1.22 38.75 -17.39
C TYR A 120 -0.22 38.31 -17.14
N LEU A 121 -1.15 39.26 -17.27
CA LEU A 121 -2.57 38.93 -17.27
C LEU A 121 -2.95 38.27 -18.60
N ASP A 122 -3.46 37.05 -18.52
CA ASP A 122 -3.87 36.24 -19.66
C ASP A 122 -5.39 36.21 -19.73
N LEU A 123 -5.95 37.15 -20.49
CA LEU A 123 -7.39 37.32 -20.63
C LEU A 123 -8.05 36.16 -21.39
N LYS A 124 -7.27 35.23 -21.97
CA LYS A 124 -7.81 34.03 -22.63
C LYS A 124 -8.00 32.87 -21.66
N LYS A 125 -7.23 32.81 -20.57
CA LYS A 125 -7.36 31.79 -19.53
C LYS A 125 -8.46 32.14 -18.54
N THR A 126 -9.70 32.00 -18.97
CA THR A 126 -10.88 32.36 -18.16
C THR A 126 -11.61 31.15 -17.57
N ASP A 127 -11.13 29.93 -17.83
CA ASP A 127 -11.80 28.71 -17.39
C ASP A 127 -11.79 28.57 -15.86
N ASP A 128 -12.97 28.44 -15.28
CA ASP A 128 -13.14 28.13 -13.87
C ASP A 128 -13.15 26.60 -13.68
N PHE A 129 -11.96 26.02 -13.54
CA PHE A 129 -11.79 24.57 -13.44
C PHE A 129 -12.59 23.94 -12.30
N ASP A 130 -12.78 24.65 -11.18
CA ASP A 130 -13.58 24.15 -10.05
C ASP A 130 -15.07 24.05 -10.41
N ALA A 131 -15.60 25.04 -11.12
CA ALA A 131 -16.97 25.00 -11.63
C ALA A 131 -17.16 23.90 -12.69
N LEU A 132 -16.15 23.69 -13.56
CA LEU A 132 -16.17 22.62 -14.56
C LEU A 132 -16.15 21.24 -13.91
N ILE A 133 -15.32 21.05 -12.88
CA ILE A 133 -15.30 19.82 -12.07
C ILE A 133 -16.64 19.60 -11.38
N GLY A 134 -17.20 20.63 -10.73
CA GLY A 134 -18.50 20.53 -10.06
C GLY A 134 -19.62 20.12 -11.03
N LYS A 135 -19.69 20.75 -12.20
CA LYS A 135 -20.65 20.39 -13.25
C LYS A 135 -20.44 18.96 -13.74
N ARG A 136 -19.20 18.51 -13.92
CA ARG A 136 -18.91 17.13 -14.32
C ARG A 136 -19.31 16.14 -13.23
N ALA A 137 -19.03 16.45 -11.97
CA ALA A 137 -19.35 15.64 -10.80
C ALA A 137 -20.85 15.35 -10.68
N GLU A 138 -21.72 16.27 -11.09
CA GLU A 138 -23.19 16.07 -11.13
C GLU A 138 -23.63 15.05 -12.19
N SER A 139 -22.82 14.83 -13.23
CA SER A 139 -23.17 13.97 -14.37
C SER A 139 -22.61 12.54 -14.28
N LEU A 140 -21.80 12.25 -13.26
CA LEU A 140 -21.19 10.93 -13.09
C LEU A 140 -22.20 9.92 -12.53
N ASP A 141 -22.21 8.72 -13.09
CA ASP A 141 -23.04 7.62 -12.60
C ASP A 141 -22.37 6.87 -11.43
N SER A 142 -23.16 6.06 -10.71
CA SER A 142 -22.71 5.28 -9.56
C SER A 142 -21.58 4.31 -9.92
N SER A 143 -21.67 3.63 -11.07
CA SER A 143 -20.68 2.66 -11.52
C SER A 143 -19.30 3.31 -11.76
N GLN A 144 -19.28 4.53 -12.30
CA GLN A 144 -18.06 5.31 -12.49
C GLN A 144 -17.46 5.69 -11.14
N LEU A 145 -18.29 6.16 -10.20
CA LEU A 145 -17.85 6.53 -8.85
C LEU A 145 -17.28 5.31 -8.10
N ASP A 146 -17.89 4.13 -8.22
CA ASP A 146 -17.38 2.90 -7.63
C ASP A 146 -16.00 2.51 -8.20
N ARG A 147 -15.79 2.72 -9.52
CA ARG A 147 -14.47 2.50 -10.13
C ARG A 147 -13.40 3.40 -9.52
N TYR A 148 -13.69 4.69 -9.31
CA TYR A 148 -12.75 5.64 -8.71
C TYR A 148 -12.58 5.43 -7.20
N TYR A 149 -13.62 4.96 -6.49
CA TYR A 149 -13.51 4.56 -5.09
C TYR A 149 -12.45 3.48 -4.91
N TYR A 150 -12.43 2.46 -5.77
CA TYR A 150 -11.43 1.41 -5.71
C TYR A 150 -10.00 1.90 -5.99
N GLU A 151 -9.80 2.97 -6.77
CA GLU A 151 -8.47 3.57 -6.93
C GLU A 151 -7.98 4.24 -5.63
N ALA A 152 -8.89 4.89 -4.89
CA ALA A 152 -8.57 5.39 -3.56
C ALA A 152 -8.32 4.27 -2.56
N LEU A 153 -9.14 3.21 -2.61
CA LEU A 153 -9.00 2.04 -1.75
C LEU A 153 -7.67 1.31 -1.98
N LYS A 154 -7.24 1.18 -3.25
CA LYS A 154 -5.94 0.63 -3.63
C LYS A 154 -4.79 1.32 -2.91
N ARG A 155 -4.88 2.64 -2.74
CA ARG A 155 -3.85 3.45 -2.08
C ARG A 155 -3.81 3.24 -0.57
N VAL A 156 -4.95 3.10 0.11
CA VAL A 156 -4.99 2.83 1.56
C VAL A 156 -4.72 1.37 1.93
N MET A 157 -4.98 0.44 1.01
CA MET A 157 -4.61 -0.97 1.14
C MET A 157 -3.17 -1.25 0.68
N GLU A 158 -2.45 -0.23 0.19
CA GLU A 158 -1.07 -0.33 -0.32
C GLU A 158 -0.90 -1.41 -1.40
N CYS A 159 -1.92 -1.58 -2.26
CA CYS A 159 -1.87 -2.56 -3.33
C CYS A 159 -0.94 -2.11 -4.46
N THR A 160 -0.27 -3.06 -5.11
CA THR A 160 0.56 -2.79 -6.29
C THR A 160 -0.31 -2.43 -7.51
N ASP A 161 0.28 -1.74 -8.48
CA ASP A 161 -0.41 -1.42 -9.74
C ASP A 161 -0.68 -2.66 -10.59
N GLN A 162 0.14 -3.71 -10.42
CA GLN A 162 -0.02 -4.99 -11.08
C GLN A 162 -1.05 -5.86 -10.35
N THR A 163 -2.12 -6.22 -11.05
CA THR A 163 -3.10 -7.19 -10.55
C THR A 163 -2.68 -8.60 -10.93
N TYR A 164 -3.09 -9.60 -10.11
CA TYR A 164 -2.77 -11.01 -10.36
C TYR A 164 -3.42 -11.54 -11.65
N VAL A 165 -4.57 -10.98 -12.04
CA VAL A 165 -5.22 -11.23 -13.33
C VAL A 165 -5.50 -9.92 -14.04
N THR A 166 -5.02 -9.79 -15.27
CA THR A 166 -5.26 -8.62 -16.13
C THR A 166 -6.76 -8.38 -16.27
N GLY A 167 -7.21 -7.16 -15.99
CA GLY A 167 -8.62 -6.77 -16.07
C GLY A 167 -9.45 -7.05 -14.82
N TYR A 168 -8.90 -7.71 -13.79
CA TYR A 168 -9.55 -7.94 -12.50
C TYR A 168 -8.80 -7.23 -11.39
N LYS A 169 -9.53 -6.69 -10.41
CA LYS A 169 -8.95 -6.05 -9.22
C LYS A 169 -8.68 -7.09 -8.12
N ILE A 170 -7.70 -7.95 -8.38
CA ILE A 170 -7.31 -9.07 -7.52
C ILE A 170 -5.82 -9.06 -7.24
N TRP A 171 -5.43 -9.25 -5.98
CA TRP A 171 -4.04 -9.33 -5.53
C TRP A 171 -3.85 -10.57 -4.66
N GLN A 172 -2.71 -11.25 -4.80
CA GLN A 172 -2.26 -12.20 -3.78
C GLN A 172 -2.02 -11.44 -2.49
N HIS A 173 -2.49 -11.99 -1.38
CA HIS A 173 -2.50 -11.30 -0.11
C HIS A 173 -2.09 -12.22 1.03
N GLU A 174 -1.32 -11.68 1.97
CA GLU A 174 -0.92 -12.38 3.18
C GLU A 174 -1.69 -11.86 4.39
N LEU A 175 -2.18 -12.77 5.23
CA LEU A 175 -2.73 -12.44 6.54
C LEU A 175 -1.97 -13.18 7.63
N GLU A 176 -1.77 -12.52 8.77
CA GLU A 176 -1.22 -13.17 9.95
C GLU A 176 -2.27 -14.04 10.63
N TRP A 177 -1.91 -15.30 10.87
CA TRP A 177 -2.56 -16.12 11.87
C TRP A 177 -1.93 -15.83 13.23
N LEU A 178 -2.57 -14.92 13.98
CA LEU A 178 -2.05 -14.32 15.21
C LEU A 178 -1.54 -15.35 16.23
N GLU A 179 -2.31 -16.42 16.47
CA GLU A 179 -1.96 -17.44 17.45
C GLU A 179 -0.68 -18.21 17.08
N ARG A 180 -0.49 -18.50 15.79
CA ARG A 180 0.66 -19.27 15.28
C ARG A 180 1.84 -18.38 14.89
N LYS A 181 1.64 -17.06 14.81
CA LYS A 181 2.59 -16.09 14.25
C LYS A 181 3.11 -16.50 12.86
N ALA A 182 2.20 -16.92 12.00
CA ALA A 182 2.51 -17.39 10.66
C ALA A 182 1.57 -16.77 9.63
N ALA A 183 2.09 -16.44 8.45
CA ALA A 183 1.29 -15.92 7.36
C ALA A 183 0.50 -17.03 6.64
N ARG A 184 -0.75 -16.72 6.28
CA ARG A 184 -1.59 -17.50 5.37
C ARG A 184 -1.73 -16.77 4.04
N GLN A 185 -1.87 -17.53 2.96
CA GLN A 185 -1.95 -17.00 1.60
C GLN A 185 -3.41 -16.96 1.15
N GLY A 186 -3.86 -15.82 0.68
CA GLY A 186 -5.21 -15.63 0.16
C GLY A 186 -5.25 -14.62 -0.98
N TYR A 187 -6.44 -14.10 -1.23
CA TYR A 187 -6.65 -13.03 -2.20
C TYR A 187 -7.38 -11.85 -1.57
N LEU A 188 -6.93 -10.66 -1.95
CA LEU A 188 -7.67 -9.42 -1.80
C LEU A 188 -8.38 -9.11 -3.12
N PHE A 189 -9.68 -8.89 -3.07
CA PHE A 189 -10.53 -8.63 -4.22
C PHE A 189 -11.35 -7.36 -4.02
N PHE A 190 -11.34 -6.47 -5.01
CA PHE A 190 -12.22 -5.32 -5.06
C PHE A 190 -13.36 -5.64 -6.04
N GLY A 191 -14.53 -5.95 -5.49
CA GLY A 191 -15.69 -6.46 -6.22
C GLY A 191 -16.42 -7.55 -5.43
N ALA A 192 -17.46 -8.11 -6.03
CA ALA A 192 -18.25 -9.20 -5.46
C ALA A 192 -17.74 -10.60 -5.87
N PRO A 193 -18.03 -11.67 -5.10
CA PRO A 193 -17.58 -13.03 -5.41
C PRO A 193 -17.95 -13.55 -6.80
N ASN A 194 -19.12 -13.17 -7.31
CA ASN A 194 -19.62 -13.56 -8.64
C ASN A 194 -18.87 -12.88 -9.80
N GLU A 195 -18.05 -11.86 -9.52
CA GLU A 195 -17.21 -11.17 -10.50
C GLU A 195 -15.78 -11.73 -10.53
N ARG A 196 -15.49 -12.72 -9.68
CA ARG A 196 -14.18 -13.35 -9.61
C ARG A 196 -13.91 -14.20 -10.86
N SER A 197 -12.68 -14.12 -11.35
CA SER A 197 -12.18 -15.05 -12.36
C SER A 197 -12.15 -16.49 -11.82
N THR A 198 -12.81 -17.41 -12.52
CA THR A 198 -12.78 -18.85 -12.23
C THR A 198 -11.46 -19.51 -12.61
N ALA A 199 -10.60 -18.80 -13.36
CA ALA A 199 -9.29 -19.30 -13.80
C ALA A 199 -8.20 -19.20 -12.72
N VAL A 200 -8.52 -18.65 -11.55
CA VAL A 200 -7.57 -18.45 -10.44
C VAL A 200 -7.65 -19.61 -9.46
N PRO A 201 -6.53 -20.30 -9.15
CA PRO A 201 -6.54 -21.42 -8.21
C PRO A 201 -7.04 -20.97 -6.83
N PRO A 202 -7.82 -21.80 -6.12
CA PRO A 202 -8.28 -21.39 -4.81
C PRO A 202 -7.14 -21.29 -3.76
N ARG A 203 -7.30 -20.43 -2.75
CA ARG A 203 -6.30 -20.15 -1.70
C ARG A 203 -6.95 -20.27 -0.31
N ASP A 204 -6.20 -19.97 0.75
CA ASP A 204 -6.65 -20.18 2.13
C ASP A 204 -7.80 -19.26 2.53
N PHE A 205 -7.88 -18.06 1.95
CA PHE A 205 -8.94 -17.10 2.22
C PHE A 205 -9.16 -16.08 1.09
N TYR A 206 -10.25 -15.34 1.22
CA TYR A 206 -10.67 -14.26 0.33
C TYR A 206 -11.18 -13.06 1.13
N LEU A 207 -10.62 -11.88 0.84
CA LEU A 207 -11.12 -10.60 1.33
C LEU A 207 -11.79 -9.85 0.20
N TYR A 208 -13.06 -9.49 0.38
CA TYR A 208 -13.86 -8.79 -0.60
C TYR A 208 -14.16 -7.38 -0.12
N PHE A 209 -13.71 -6.36 -0.84
CA PHE A 209 -14.27 -5.02 -0.70
C PHE A 209 -15.40 -4.85 -1.70
N ILE A 210 -16.63 -4.76 -1.20
CA ILE A 210 -17.80 -4.56 -2.05
C ILE A 210 -17.97 -3.07 -2.34
N GLN A 211 -18.26 -2.74 -3.59
CA GLN A 211 -18.47 -1.36 -4.00
C GLN A 211 -19.67 -0.72 -3.28
N PRO A 212 -19.54 0.56 -2.87
CA PRO A 212 -20.51 1.20 -1.99
C PRO A 212 -21.80 1.66 -2.69
N LEU A 213 -21.79 2.00 -3.98
CA LEU A 213 -22.93 2.66 -4.62
C LEU A 213 -23.81 1.69 -5.40
N GLU A 214 -23.23 0.91 -6.30
CA GLU A 214 -23.95 -0.04 -7.16
C GLU A 214 -23.47 -1.46 -6.90
N ALA A 215 -23.62 -1.92 -5.65
CA ALA A 215 -23.18 -3.24 -5.23
C ALA A 215 -23.84 -4.35 -6.08
N PRO A 216 -23.06 -5.25 -6.73
CA PRO A 216 -23.61 -6.36 -7.47
C PRO A 216 -24.41 -7.27 -6.55
N HIS A 217 -25.53 -7.79 -7.06
CA HIS A 217 -26.26 -8.82 -6.33
C HIS A 217 -25.47 -10.14 -6.36
N PHE A 218 -25.16 -10.67 -5.19
CA PHE A 218 -24.63 -12.01 -5.03
C PHE A 218 -25.25 -12.67 -3.80
N ARG A 219 -25.26 -14.00 -3.80
CA ARG A 219 -25.69 -14.79 -2.66
C ARG A 219 -24.48 -15.04 -1.76
N ASP A 220 -24.55 -14.59 -0.51
CA ASP A 220 -23.57 -14.96 0.52
C ASP A 220 -23.79 -16.43 0.91
N GLU A 221 -22.83 -17.28 0.53
CA GLU A 221 -22.78 -18.70 0.88
C GLU A 221 -22.29 -18.95 2.31
N LYS A 222 -21.88 -17.89 3.03
CA LYS A 222 -21.41 -17.89 4.42
C LYS A 222 -20.19 -18.79 4.62
N ARG A 223 -19.31 -18.82 3.61
CA ARG A 223 -18.14 -19.67 3.64
C ARG A 223 -17.16 -19.21 4.71
N ALA A 224 -16.43 -20.17 5.28
CA ALA A 224 -15.46 -19.92 6.34
C ALA A 224 -14.16 -19.29 5.83
N ASP A 225 -13.92 -19.30 4.52
CA ASP A 225 -12.75 -18.71 3.86
C ASP A 225 -13.01 -17.29 3.33
N GLU A 226 -14.20 -16.71 3.53
CA GLU A 226 -14.58 -15.43 2.92
C GLU A 226 -14.93 -14.36 3.97
N VAL A 227 -14.35 -13.17 3.79
CA VAL A 227 -14.65 -11.98 4.60
C VAL A 227 -15.04 -10.84 3.67
N PHE A 228 -16.16 -10.18 3.98
CA PHE A 228 -16.67 -9.05 3.19
C PHE A 228 -16.55 -7.75 3.96
N LEU A 229 -15.94 -6.73 3.34
CA LEU A 229 -15.86 -5.38 3.82
C LEU A 229 -16.78 -4.48 3.00
N ARG A 230 -17.64 -3.73 3.69
CA ARG A 230 -18.61 -2.81 3.10
C ARG A 230 -18.47 -1.44 3.73
N LEU A 231 -18.39 -0.41 2.92
CA LEU A 231 -18.50 0.98 3.37
C LEU A 231 -19.99 1.31 3.54
N THR A 232 -20.46 1.43 4.79
CA THR A 232 -21.87 1.60 5.13
C THR A 232 -22.22 3.01 5.59
N ASN A 233 -21.31 3.69 6.31
CA ASN A 233 -21.55 5.03 6.85
C ASN A 233 -20.76 6.10 6.09
N ALA A 234 -21.00 6.22 4.79
CA ALA A 234 -20.41 7.26 3.94
C ALA A 234 -21.18 8.59 4.08
N ASP A 235 -20.50 9.60 4.63
CA ASP A 235 -21.04 10.96 4.82
C ASP A 235 -20.92 11.84 3.55
N ASP A 236 -21.38 13.08 3.64
CA ASP A 236 -21.34 14.03 2.52
C ASP A 236 -19.92 14.50 2.19
N GLU A 237 -19.00 14.49 3.16
CA GLU A 237 -17.58 14.82 2.94
C GLU A 237 -16.96 13.78 2.00
N PHE A 238 -17.13 12.48 2.31
CA PHE A 238 -16.70 11.38 1.45
C PHE A 238 -17.32 11.46 0.06
N ARG A 239 -18.65 11.61 -0.03
CA ARG A 239 -19.36 11.63 -1.31
C ARG A 239 -18.92 12.79 -2.19
N THR A 240 -18.68 13.96 -1.59
CA THR A 240 -18.21 15.15 -2.31
C THR A 240 -16.77 14.95 -2.79
N ALA A 241 -15.88 14.46 -1.93
CA ALA A 241 -14.49 14.17 -2.29
C ALA A 241 -14.40 13.14 -3.42
N LEU A 242 -15.17 12.04 -3.34
CA LEU A 242 -15.21 11.01 -4.37
C LEU A 242 -15.70 11.54 -5.72
N ARG A 243 -16.80 12.32 -5.74
CA ARG A 243 -17.33 12.90 -6.98
C ARG A 243 -16.36 13.88 -7.62
N ASN A 244 -15.76 14.76 -6.82
CA ASN A 244 -14.80 15.75 -7.32
C ASN A 244 -13.52 15.09 -7.83
N TYR A 245 -13.02 14.08 -7.12
CA TYR A 245 -11.88 13.27 -7.55
C TYR A 245 -12.17 12.60 -8.91
N ALA A 246 -13.30 11.88 -9.00
CA ALA A 246 -13.72 11.21 -10.22
C ALA A 246 -13.87 12.18 -11.40
N ALA A 247 -14.52 13.31 -11.16
CA ALA A 247 -14.75 14.34 -12.18
C ALA A 247 -13.45 14.99 -12.67
N ALA A 248 -12.56 15.37 -11.75
CA ALA A 248 -11.27 15.95 -12.10
C ALA A 248 -10.39 14.97 -12.88
N LEU A 249 -10.35 13.70 -12.47
CA LEU A 249 -9.56 12.68 -13.16
C LEU A 249 -10.13 12.33 -14.54
N ASP A 250 -11.45 12.27 -14.67
CA ASP A 250 -12.12 12.08 -15.96
C ASP A 250 -11.82 13.24 -16.93
N LEU A 251 -11.98 14.49 -16.48
CA LEU A 251 -11.66 15.68 -17.27
C LEU A 251 -10.17 15.76 -17.65
N ALA A 252 -9.27 15.34 -16.76
CA ALA A 252 -7.84 15.24 -17.06
C ALA A 252 -7.56 14.27 -18.22
N SER A 253 -8.28 13.15 -18.27
CA SER A 253 -8.09 12.10 -19.29
C SER A 253 -8.48 12.56 -20.71
N THR A 254 -9.43 13.49 -20.82
CA THR A 254 -9.91 14.03 -22.10
C THR A 254 -9.33 15.39 -22.47
N SER A 255 -8.57 16.02 -21.57
CA SER A 255 -7.95 17.33 -21.77
C SER A 255 -6.50 17.22 -22.24
N SER A 256 -5.94 18.33 -22.71
CA SER A 256 -4.51 18.44 -23.08
C SER A 256 -3.91 19.75 -22.57
N GLY A 257 -2.58 19.82 -22.57
CA GLY A 257 -1.83 21.03 -22.19
C GLY A 257 -2.13 21.52 -20.76
N HIS A 258 -2.35 22.83 -20.62
CA HIS A 258 -2.55 23.48 -19.33
C HIS A 258 -3.78 22.94 -18.57
N ALA A 259 -4.92 22.78 -19.25
CA ALA A 259 -6.14 22.28 -18.63
C ALA A 259 -5.95 20.90 -18.01
N LYS A 260 -5.29 19.98 -18.73
CA LYS A 260 -4.95 18.65 -18.21
C LYS A 260 -4.13 18.72 -16.92
N SER A 261 -3.05 19.53 -16.91
CA SER A 261 -2.19 19.67 -15.74
C SER A 261 -2.94 20.23 -14.52
N ILE A 262 -3.87 21.17 -14.72
CA ILE A 262 -4.71 21.68 -13.62
C ILE A 262 -5.66 20.61 -13.09
N TYR A 263 -6.34 19.87 -13.97
CA TYR A 263 -7.22 18.77 -13.56
C TYR A 263 -6.46 17.64 -12.84
N GLU A 264 -5.24 17.29 -13.27
CA GLU A 264 -4.37 16.31 -12.59
C GLU A 264 -3.94 16.76 -11.19
N SER A 265 -3.62 18.05 -11.03
CA SER A 265 -3.30 18.62 -9.72
C SER A 265 -4.51 18.57 -8.78
N LYS A 266 -5.68 19.01 -9.27
CA LYS A 266 -6.92 19.00 -8.47
C LYS A 266 -7.37 17.59 -8.12
N SER A 267 -7.28 16.64 -9.06
CA SER A 267 -7.61 15.23 -8.78
C SER A 267 -6.68 14.64 -7.70
N SER A 268 -5.40 15.00 -7.72
CA SER A 268 -4.44 14.58 -6.69
C SER A 268 -4.79 15.13 -5.30
N ASP A 269 -5.26 16.39 -5.23
CA ASP A 269 -5.73 16.99 -3.98
C ASP A 269 -7.00 16.31 -3.46
N PHE A 270 -8.03 16.12 -4.31
CA PHE A 270 -9.26 15.42 -3.91
C PHE A 270 -9.00 13.96 -3.52
N LEU A 271 -8.07 13.27 -4.19
CA LEU A 271 -7.66 11.92 -3.82
C LEU A 271 -7.02 11.89 -2.43
N ARG A 272 -6.18 12.89 -2.11
CA ARG A 272 -5.59 13.00 -0.78
C ARG A 272 -6.68 13.17 0.29
N ASP A 273 -7.66 14.03 0.05
CA ASP A 273 -8.76 14.26 0.98
C ASP A 273 -9.60 12.98 1.17
N LEU A 274 -9.90 12.27 0.08
CA LEU A 274 -10.61 10.99 0.10
C LEU A 274 -9.85 9.90 0.88
N VAL A 275 -8.53 9.80 0.67
CA VAL A 275 -7.66 8.86 1.39
C VAL A 275 -7.59 9.22 2.88
N GLN A 276 -7.49 10.50 3.21
CA GLN A 276 -7.51 10.96 4.61
C GLN A 276 -8.83 10.64 5.29
N TRP A 277 -9.95 10.81 4.58
CA TRP A 277 -11.26 10.43 5.09
C TRP A 277 -11.33 8.93 5.37
N LEU A 278 -10.91 8.08 4.43
CA LEU A 278 -10.88 6.62 4.61
C LEU A 278 -10.02 6.19 5.81
N GLN A 279 -8.86 6.81 6.00
CA GLN A 279 -7.99 6.56 7.15
C GLN A 279 -8.60 7.05 8.47
N LYS A 280 -9.29 8.20 8.46
CA LYS A 280 -9.93 8.76 9.66
C LYS A 280 -11.15 7.96 10.10
N HIS A 281 -11.93 7.46 9.13
CA HIS A 281 -13.20 6.77 9.36
C HIS A 281 -13.11 5.24 9.22
N MET A 282 -11.90 4.68 9.31
CA MET A 282 -11.65 3.25 9.10
C MET A 282 -12.36 2.34 10.11
N THR A 283 -12.67 2.82 11.31
CA THR A 283 -13.29 2.03 12.40
C THR A 283 -14.82 2.12 12.44
N ASP A 284 -15.40 3.21 11.95
CA ASP A 284 -16.81 3.58 12.09
C ASP A 284 -17.57 3.60 10.75
N ALA A 285 -16.88 3.77 9.62
CA ALA A 285 -17.54 3.76 8.31
C ALA A 285 -17.68 2.37 7.66
N PHE A 286 -16.91 1.39 8.15
CA PHE A 286 -16.88 0.05 7.56
C PHE A 286 -17.57 -0.99 8.43
N GLU A 287 -18.29 -1.89 7.76
CA GLU A 287 -18.85 -3.11 8.32
C GLU A 287 -18.13 -4.32 7.72
N VAL A 288 -17.84 -5.31 8.57
CA VAL A 288 -17.23 -6.58 8.21
C VAL A 288 -18.24 -7.70 8.40
N THR A 289 -18.51 -8.43 7.33
CA THR A 289 -19.36 -9.63 7.35
C THR A 289 -18.50 -10.88 7.24
N TYR A 290 -18.68 -11.79 8.20
CA TYR A 290 -18.04 -13.11 8.22
C TYR A 290 -19.07 -14.18 8.62
N GLN A 291 -19.17 -15.26 7.85
CA GLN A 291 -20.16 -16.34 8.04
C GLN A 291 -21.60 -15.83 8.22
N GLY A 292 -21.98 -14.81 7.45
CA GLY A 292 -23.31 -14.18 7.49
C GLY A 292 -23.60 -13.32 8.72
N ARG A 293 -22.60 -13.01 9.56
CA ARG A 293 -22.72 -12.05 10.67
C ARG A 293 -22.01 -10.76 10.29
N ALA A 294 -22.74 -9.66 10.27
CA ALA A 294 -22.21 -8.33 9.98
C ALA A 294 -21.98 -7.56 11.28
N LYS A 295 -20.80 -6.96 11.44
CA LYS A 295 -20.41 -6.17 12.62
C LYS A 295 -19.42 -5.07 12.23
N SER A 296 -19.30 -4.04 13.06
CA SER A 296 -18.18 -3.08 12.96
C SER A 296 -16.83 -3.75 13.19
N LEU A 297 -15.75 -3.11 12.73
CA LEU A 297 -14.38 -3.62 12.93
C LEU A 297 -14.03 -3.76 14.41
N THR A 298 -14.48 -2.83 15.25
CA THR A 298 -14.24 -2.85 16.69
C THR A 298 -14.93 -4.01 17.41
N GLU A 299 -16.10 -4.42 16.96
CA GLU A 299 -16.82 -5.55 17.56
C GLU A 299 -16.18 -6.90 17.23
N TRP A 300 -15.49 -7.00 16.09
CA TRP A 300 -14.74 -8.21 15.73
C TRP A 300 -13.48 -8.41 16.57
N ALA A 301 -12.93 -7.35 17.16
CA ALA A 301 -11.76 -7.43 18.04
C ALA A 301 -12.02 -8.12 19.40
N LYS A 302 -13.26 -8.58 19.66
CA LYS A 302 -13.67 -9.36 20.85
C LYS A 302 -13.26 -8.72 22.20
N GLY A 303 -13.20 -7.39 22.26
CA GLY A 303 -12.82 -6.64 23.47
C GLY A 303 -11.31 -6.50 23.70
N GLU A 304 -10.48 -7.07 22.83
CA GLU A 304 -9.05 -6.77 22.81
C GLU A 304 -8.77 -5.46 22.07
N SER A 305 -7.69 -4.78 22.46
CA SER A 305 -7.21 -3.63 21.70
C SER A 305 -6.69 -4.11 20.36
N ILE A 306 -7.28 -3.60 19.26
CA ILE A 306 -6.81 -3.89 17.90
C ILE A 306 -5.31 -3.60 17.75
N ARG A 307 -4.82 -2.56 18.42
CA ARG A 307 -3.39 -2.22 18.43
C ARG A 307 -2.51 -3.33 19.02
N LYS A 308 -3.01 -3.97 20.08
CA LYS A 308 -2.32 -5.10 20.71
C LYS A 308 -2.32 -6.30 19.77
N LEU A 309 -3.46 -6.55 19.12
CA LEU A 309 -3.60 -7.63 18.13
C LEU A 309 -2.69 -7.42 16.91
N SER A 310 -2.57 -6.18 16.44
CA SER A 310 -1.73 -5.84 15.28
C SER A 310 -0.23 -5.80 15.58
N GLY A 311 0.20 -6.02 16.83
CA GLY A 311 1.60 -6.00 17.24
C GLY A 311 2.29 -4.63 17.12
N ILE A 312 1.53 -3.54 16.95
CA ILE A 312 2.05 -2.20 16.69
C ILE A 312 2.54 -1.55 17.99
N GLY A 313 3.67 -0.84 17.93
CA GLY A 313 4.27 -0.19 19.10
C GLY A 313 3.35 0.86 19.73
N SER A 314 3.57 1.17 21.02
CA SER A 314 2.76 2.13 21.80
C SER A 314 2.76 3.57 21.26
N HIS A 315 3.63 3.90 20.31
CA HIS A 315 3.73 5.22 19.66
C HIS A 315 3.34 5.22 18.17
N GLU A 316 3.15 4.05 17.56
CA GLU A 316 2.83 3.92 16.14
C GLU A 316 1.30 3.93 15.92
N ARG A 317 0.85 4.64 14.89
CA ARG A 317 -0.56 4.65 14.49
C ARG A 317 -0.82 3.47 13.55
N ILE A 318 -1.90 2.74 13.80
CA ILE A 318 -2.36 1.69 12.88
C ILE A 318 -2.81 2.34 11.56
N ASN A 319 -2.33 1.81 10.44
CA ASN A 319 -2.79 2.22 9.12
C ASN A 319 -4.01 1.39 8.69
N PHE A 320 -4.68 1.83 7.62
CA PHE A 320 -5.91 1.20 7.13
C PHE A 320 -5.72 -0.29 6.80
N ARG A 321 -4.65 -0.62 6.06
CA ARG A 321 -4.34 -2.00 5.65
C ARG A 321 -4.15 -2.91 6.85
N ASP A 322 -3.34 -2.50 7.82
CA ASP A 322 -3.00 -3.33 8.99
C ASP A 322 -4.21 -3.54 9.89
N LEU A 323 -5.11 -2.55 10.01
CA LEU A 323 -6.41 -2.73 10.68
C LEU A 323 -7.24 -3.80 9.98
N VAL A 324 -7.46 -3.65 8.67
CA VAL A 324 -8.25 -4.60 7.87
C VAL A 324 -7.68 -6.00 7.97
N ASN A 325 -6.35 -6.14 7.83
CA ASN A 325 -5.65 -7.42 7.92
C ASN A 325 -5.80 -8.05 9.30
N THR A 326 -5.66 -7.26 10.37
CA THR A 326 -5.81 -7.75 11.75
C THR A 326 -7.22 -8.28 11.99
N ILE A 327 -8.25 -7.53 11.59
CA ILE A 327 -9.65 -7.95 11.78
C ILE A 327 -9.99 -9.16 10.92
N ALA A 328 -9.51 -9.20 9.68
CA ALA A 328 -9.67 -10.36 8.81
C ALA A 328 -9.01 -11.61 9.40
N GLY A 329 -7.79 -11.49 9.94
CA GLY A 329 -7.09 -12.57 10.63
C GLY A 329 -7.87 -13.10 11.83
N VAL A 330 -8.47 -12.21 12.64
CA VAL A 330 -9.33 -12.59 13.78
C VAL A 330 -10.60 -13.33 13.32
N CYS A 331 -11.19 -12.93 12.18
CA CYS A 331 -12.35 -13.62 11.62
C CYS A 331 -11.99 -15.02 11.13
N LEU A 332 -10.87 -15.14 10.41
CA LEU A 332 -10.43 -16.36 9.72
C LEU A 332 -9.66 -17.34 10.62
N GLU A 333 -9.34 -16.97 11.86
CA GLU A 333 -8.58 -17.78 12.81
C GLU A 333 -9.09 -19.23 12.93
N ALA A 334 -10.41 -19.40 13.14
CA ALA A 334 -11.01 -20.73 13.24
C ALA A 334 -10.87 -21.53 11.93
N HIS A 335 -10.99 -20.85 10.78
CA HIS A 335 -10.84 -21.49 9.48
C HIS A 335 -9.39 -21.97 9.26
N PHE A 336 -8.40 -21.17 9.65
CA PHE A 336 -6.98 -21.56 9.58
C PHE A 336 -6.67 -22.74 10.49
N GLN A 337 -7.24 -22.76 11.69
CA GLN A 337 -7.13 -23.87 12.63
C GLN A 337 -7.76 -25.15 12.07
N ASP A 338 -8.93 -25.07 11.44
CA ASP A 338 -9.59 -26.23 10.81
C ASP A 338 -8.78 -26.77 9.63
N GLN A 339 -8.13 -25.90 8.85
CA GLN A 339 -7.28 -26.30 7.72
C GLN A 339 -5.94 -26.92 8.12
N ALA A 340 -5.36 -26.48 9.24
CA ALA A 340 -4.02 -26.90 9.66
C ALA A 340 -3.97 -27.06 11.19
N PRO A 341 -4.69 -28.05 11.75
CA PRO A 341 -4.88 -28.18 13.19
C PRO A 341 -3.58 -28.34 13.97
N GLU A 342 -2.57 -28.92 13.33
CA GLU A 342 -1.29 -29.26 13.93
C GLU A 342 -0.12 -28.39 13.42
N TYR A 343 -0.40 -27.24 12.79
CA TYR A 343 0.62 -26.29 12.30
C TYR A 343 1.59 -25.83 13.41
N PRO A 344 2.84 -25.42 13.14
CA PRO A 344 3.75 -24.92 14.17
C PRO A 344 3.27 -23.66 14.89
N PHE A 345 3.71 -23.47 16.14
CA PHE A 345 3.59 -22.19 16.87
C PHE A 345 4.95 -21.49 16.88
N PHE A 346 5.06 -20.36 16.18
CA PHE A 346 6.31 -19.60 16.17
C PHE A 346 6.33 -18.54 17.28
N SER A 347 7.51 -18.32 17.87
CA SER A 347 7.72 -17.24 18.84
C SER A 347 7.94 -15.87 18.17
N ILE A 348 8.25 -15.87 16.87
CA ILE A 348 8.40 -14.70 16.00
C ILE A 348 7.47 -14.81 14.79
N LEU A 349 7.08 -13.69 14.19
CA LEU A 349 6.25 -13.69 12.98
C LEU A 349 7.03 -14.23 11.77
N ILE A 350 6.53 -15.29 11.17
CA ILE A 350 7.02 -15.82 9.90
C ILE A 350 6.05 -15.47 8.76
N THR A 351 6.56 -14.82 7.72
CA THR A 351 5.82 -14.44 6.51
C THR A 351 6.52 -15.00 5.28
N GLY A 352 5.87 -14.93 4.10
CA GLY A 352 6.52 -15.32 2.85
C GLY A 352 7.81 -14.55 2.59
N ALA A 353 7.91 -13.31 3.06
CA ALA A 353 9.10 -12.47 2.89
C ALA A 353 10.31 -12.92 3.71
N ASN A 354 10.13 -13.62 4.84
CA ASN A 354 11.23 -14.01 5.72
C ASN A 354 11.42 -15.53 5.88
N ARG A 355 10.49 -16.35 5.35
CA ARG A 355 10.48 -17.81 5.49
C ARG A 355 11.79 -18.45 5.02
N ASP A 356 12.26 -18.11 3.82
CA ASP A 356 13.48 -18.69 3.23
C ASP A 356 14.72 -18.41 4.09
N GLN A 357 14.87 -17.16 4.53
CA GLN A 357 15.99 -16.78 5.40
C GLN A 357 15.89 -17.48 6.77
N ALA A 358 14.69 -17.58 7.33
CA ALA A 358 14.45 -18.27 8.60
C ALA A 358 14.78 -19.77 8.51
N ALA A 359 14.41 -20.42 7.41
CA ALA A 359 14.76 -21.80 7.14
C ALA A 359 16.27 -21.98 6.96
N GLN A 360 16.94 -21.10 6.20
CA GLN A 360 18.39 -21.14 6.03
C GLN A 360 19.13 -20.99 7.36
N ASP A 361 18.66 -20.08 8.23
CA ASP A 361 19.21 -19.87 9.57
C ASP A 361 19.05 -21.13 10.44
N ALA A 362 17.89 -21.78 10.37
CA ALA A 362 17.64 -23.05 11.07
C ALA A 362 18.55 -24.18 10.56
N LEU A 363 18.76 -24.30 9.24
CA LEU A 363 19.68 -25.27 8.64
C LEU A 363 21.12 -25.08 9.13
N ARG A 364 21.61 -23.83 9.15
CA ARG A 364 22.94 -23.49 9.71
C ARG A 364 23.03 -23.83 11.19
N ALA A 365 21.97 -23.58 11.94
CA ALA A 365 21.90 -23.89 13.37
C ALA A 365 21.88 -25.40 13.68
N ILE A 366 21.38 -26.24 12.78
CA ILE A 366 21.44 -27.71 12.87
C ILE A 366 22.89 -28.21 12.70
N ALA A 367 23.66 -27.60 11.79
CA ALA A 367 25.06 -27.97 11.55
C ALA A 367 26.03 -27.50 12.64
N LEU A 368 25.58 -26.68 13.61
CA LEU A 368 26.43 -26.27 14.73
C LEU A 368 26.73 -27.47 15.65
N PRO A 369 27.95 -27.54 16.23
CA PRO A 369 28.26 -28.53 17.25
C PRO A 369 27.28 -28.48 18.43
N ALA A 370 27.05 -29.64 19.05
CA ALA A 370 26.23 -29.75 20.25
C ALA A 370 26.72 -28.76 21.33
N PRO A 371 25.83 -28.20 22.17
CA PRO A 371 26.20 -27.15 23.13
C PRO A 371 27.43 -27.47 24.00
N GLY A 372 27.59 -28.72 24.45
CA GLY A 372 28.74 -29.17 25.24
C GLY A 372 30.05 -29.40 24.46
N LEU A 373 30.02 -29.32 23.13
CA LEU A 373 31.16 -29.50 22.23
C LEU A 373 31.53 -28.20 21.48
N ARG A 374 30.85 -27.07 21.77
CA ARG A 374 31.15 -25.78 21.14
C ARG A 374 32.45 -25.21 21.70
N GLN A 375 33.39 -24.90 20.81
CA GLN A 375 34.61 -24.19 21.18
C GLN A 375 34.28 -22.73 21.54
N ALA A 376 35.09 -22.14 22.43
CA ALA A 376 34.97 -20.73 22.77
C ALA A 376 35.12 -19.87 21.50
N GLY A 377 34.13 -19.01 21.22
CA GLY A 377 34.09 -18.16 20.03
C GLY A 377 33.17 -18.66 18.89
N VAL A 378 32.63 -19.87 18.98
CA VAL A 378 31.57 -20.32 18.06
C VAL A 378 30.26 -19.62 18.41
N GLN A 379 29.64 -18.97 17.43
CA GLN A 379 28.36 -18.27 17.63
C GLN A 379 27.26 -19.23 18.06
N ASN A 380 26.45 -18.81 19.04
CA ASN A 380 25.23 -19.50 19.40
C ASN A 380 24.19 -19.40 18.28
N ARG A 381 23.16 -20.26 18.34
CA ARG A 381 22.02 -20.19 17.42
C ARG A 381 21.41 -18.80 17.46
N THR A 382 21.00 -18.29 16.29
CA THR A 382 20.27 -17.02 16.22
C THR A 382 18.90 -17.19 16.88
N LYS A 383 18.29 -16.06 17.30
CA LYS A 383 16.92 -16.08 17.83
C LYS A 383 15.93 -16.63 16.80
N GLN A 384 16.11 -16.29 15.52
CA GLN A 384 15.28 -16.78 14.43
C GLN A 384 15.43 -18.29 14.23
N ALA A 385 16.66 -18.80 14.16
CA ALA A 385 16.89 -20.24 14.06
C ALA A 385 16.29 -21.01 15.25
N THR A 386 16.46 -20.48 16.47
CA THR A 386 15.90 -21.09 17.68
C THR A 386 14.37 -21.11 17.62
N ALA A 387 13.73 -20.01 17.21
CA ALA A 387 12.29 -19.93 17.07
C ALA A 387 11.73 -20.94 16.07
N VAL A 388 12.42 -21.17 14.94
CA VAL A 388 12.01 -22.16 13.93
C VAL A 388 12.19 -23.58 14.44
N LEU A 389 13.35 -23.91 15.02
CA LEU A 389 13.64 -25.26 15.50
C LEU A 389 12.73 -25.65 16.68
N ASP A 390 12.43 -24.71 17.57
CA ASP A 390 11.50 -24.90 18.68
C ASP A 390 10.05 -25.10 18.17
N ALA A 391 9.60 -24.26 17.23
CA ALA A 391 8.26 -24.38 16.63
C ALA A 391 8.06 -25.73 15.89
N LEU A 392 9.13 -26.27 15.30
CA LEU A 392 9.16 -27.58 14.66
C LEU A 392 9.38 -28.73 15.65
N GLU A 393 9.43 -28.46 16.97
CA GLU A 393 9.62 -29.43 18.04
C GLU A 393 10.93 -30.25 17.90
N LEU A 394 11.97 -29.62 17.34
CA LEU A 394 13.27 -30.26 17.07
C LEU A 394 14.29 -30.06 18.20
N LEU A 395 13.92 -29.37 19.29
CA LEU A 395 14.79 -29.05 20.41
C LEU A 395 14.31 -29.71 21.70
N ASP A 396 15.27 -30.24 22.48
CA ASP A 396 15.13 -30.54 23.90
C ASP A 396 16.07 -29.60 24.67
N GLY A 397 15.50 -28.49 25.16
CA GLY A 397 16.27 -27.34 25.64
C GLY A 397 17.18 -26.78 24.56
N GLU A 398 18.50 -26.85 24.76
CA GLU A 398 19.50 -26.38 23.79
C GLU A 398 19.96 -27.49 22.81
N ARG A 399 19.59 -28.75 23.05
CA ARG A 399 20.03 -29.88 22.24
C ARG A 399 19.07 -30.14 21.09
N LEU A 400 19.59 -30.53 19.93
CA LEU A 400 18.74 -31.01 18.83
C LEU A 400 18.27 -32.43 19.15
N ASP A 401 16.95 -32.63 19.17
CA ASP A 401 16.30 -33.93 19.35
C ASP A 401 15.11 -34.06 18.37
N PRO A 402 15.36 -34.57 17.15
CA PRO A 402 14.29 -34.75 16.16
C PRO A 402 13.22 -35.75 16.61
N TYR A 403 13.50 -36.63 17.58
CA TYR A 403 12.58 -37.69 17.99
C TYR A 403 11.43 -37.18 18.85
N GLN A 404 11.43 -35.92 19.29
CA GLN A 404 10.25 -35.30 19.92
C GLN A 404 9.26 -34.77 18.89
N SER A 405 9.77 -34.26 17.77
CA SER A 405 8.99 -33.64 16.72
C SER A 405 7.96 -34.57 16.10
N LYS A 406 6.68 -34.19 16.18
CA LYS A 406 5.60 -34.88 15.46
C LYS A 406 5.80 -34.87 13.94
N TYR A 407 6.42 -33.82 13.40
CA TYR A 407 6.72 -33.71 11.97
C TYR A 407 7.82 -34.69 11.56
N ALA A 408 8.90 -34.79 12.35
CA ALA A 408 9.96 -35.76 12.10
C ALA A 408 9.45 -37.21 12.24
N LYS A 409 8.65 -37.49 13.28
CA LYS A 409 7.98 -38.80 13.46
C LYS A 409 7.15 -39.19 12.24
N HIS A 410 6.38 -38.26 11.68
CA HIS A 410 5.58 -38.50 10.49
C HIS A 410 6.46 -38.93 9.29
N ILE A 411 7.56 -38.22 9.03
CA ILE A 411 8.50 -38.57 7.96
C ILE A 411 9.14 -39.93 8.20
N LEU A 412 9.58 -40.21 9.44
CA LEU A 412 10.16 -41.49 9.82
C LEU A 412 9.16 -42.64 9.65
N ASP A 413 7.89 -42.44 9.96
CA ASP A 413 6.86 -43.47 9.79
C ASP A 413 6.55 -43.76 8.32
N LEU A 414 6.65 -42.76 7.43
CA LEU A 414 6.59 -42.96 5.99
C LEU A 414 7.80 -43.76 5.49
N LEU A 415 9.01 -43.44 5.96
CA LEU A 415 10.23 -44.20 5.65
C LEU A 415 10.16 -45.65 6.17
N LYS A 416 9.58 -45.88 7.36
CA LYS A 416 9.42 -47.21 7.96
C LYS A 416 8.55 -48.14 7.12
N LYS A 417 7.54 -47.58 6.44
CA LYS A 417 6.62 -48.32 5.55
C LYS A 417 7.28 -48.77 4.25
N LYS A 418 8.43 -48.21 3.87
CA LYS A 418 9.18 -48.61 2.69
C LYS A 418 9.95 -49.91 2.90
N GLY A 419 10.02 -50.74 1.86
CA GLY A 419 10.85 -51.95 1.84
C GLY A 419 12.35 -51.63 1.80
N HIS A 420 13.19 -52.65 2.01
CA HIS A 420 14.64 -52.49 1.95
C HIS A 420 15.09 -51.94 0.58
N GLY A 421 15.93 -50.90 0.58
CA GLY A 421 16.41 -50.23 -0.62
C GLY A 421 15.38 -49.38 -1.37
N GLN A 422 14.16 -49.23 -0.82
CA GLN A 422 13.17 -48.31 -1.36
C GLN A 422 13.30 -46.91 -0.75
N VAL A 423 12.88 -45.92 -1.53
CA VAL A 423 12.96 -44.50 -1.17
C VAL A 423 11.55 -43.92 -1.01
N VAL A 424 11.43 -42.82 -0.27
CA VAL A 424 10.22 -41.98 -0.25
C VAL A 424 10.48 -40.81 -1.19
N ASN A 425 9.73 -40.73 -2.29
CA ASN A 425 9.88 -39.65 -3.25
C ASN A 425 9.27 -38.34 -2.71
N ARG A 426 9.72 -37.20 -3.26
CA ARG A 426 9.16 -35.89 -2.89
C ARG A 426 7.63 -35.83 -3.03
N SER A 427 7.08 -36.38 -4.11
CA SER A 427 5.62 -36.41 -4.34
C SER A 427 4.82 -37.23 -3.31
N GLU A 428 5.49 -38.05 -2.51
CA GLU A 428 4.86 -38.80 -1.40
C GLU A 428 4.84 -37.99 -0.10
N LEU A 429 5.74 -37.01 0.04
CA LEU A 429 5.82 -36.12 1.19
C LEU A 429 5.09 -34.81 0.93
N ILE A 430 5.36 -34.20 -0.22
CA ILE A 430 4.85 -32.91 -0.65
C ILE A 430 3.70 -33.12 -1.62
N GLN A 431 2.54 -32.57 -1.26
CA GLN A 431 1.32 -32.61 -2.03
C GLN A 431 0.96 -31.20 -2.49
N ASP A 432 0.51 -31.08 -3.73
CA ASP A 432 -0.12 -29.85 -4.21
C ASP A 432 -1.55 -29.76 -3.64
N ASP A 433 -1.85 -28.65 -3.00
CA ASP A 433 -3.19 -28.20 -2.65
C ASP A 433 -3.45 -26.87 -3.37
N LYS A 434 -4.04 -26.96 -4.56
CA LYS A 434 -4.50 -25.81 -5.35
C LYS A 434 -3.35 -24.87 -5.74
N GLY A 435 -2.23 -25.43 -6.20
CA GLY A 435 -1.07 -24.66 -6.63
C GLY A 435 -0.19 -24.16 -5.47
N VAL A 436 -0.35 -24.73 -4.27
CA VAL A 436 0.55 -24.52 -3.13
C VAL A 436 0.95 -25.87 -2.57
N GLU A 437 2.24 -26.02 -2.30
CA GLU A 437 2.81 -27.30 -1.90
C GLU A 437 2.92 -27.40 -0.38
N TYR A 438 2.49 -28.54 0.18
CA TYR A 438 2.57 -28.79 1.61
C TYR A 438 2.91 -30.26 1.92
N MET A 439 3.57 -30.48 3.04
CA MET A 439 3.56 -31.78 3.69
C MET A 439 2.33 -31.93 4.58
N ASP A 440 1.60 -33.02 4.38
CA ASP A 440 0.36 -33.36 5.10
C ASP A 440 -0.65 -32.19 5.08
N LYS A 441 -1.20 -31.93 3.88
CA LYS A 441 -2.07 -30.78 3.59
C LYS A 441 -3.30 -30.63 4.49
N ASP A 442 -3.73 -31.72 5.13
CA ASP A 442 -4.95 -31.79 5.95
C ASP A 442 -4.67 -31.66 7.46
N ARG A 443 -3.41 -31.71 7.91
CA ARG A 443 -3.05 -31.65 9.34
C ARG A 443 -1.94 -30.67 9.64
N TYR A 444 -0.75 -30.92 9.10
CA TYR A 444 0.43 -30.11 9.39
C TYR A 444 0.54 -28.92 8.46
N ARG A 445 0.15 -29.10 7.18
CA ARG A 445 0.21 -28.10 6.12
C ARG A 445 1.56 -27.36 6.10
N LEU A 446 2.65 -28.12 6.29
CA LEU A 446 3.99 -27.57 6.39
C LEU A 446 4.53 -27.22 5.01
N GLU A 447 5.00 -25.98 4.84
CA GLU A 447 5.64 -25.55 3.61
C GLU A 447 6.97 -26.31 3.35
N PRO A 448 7.39 -26.48 2.09
CA PRO A 448 8.57 -27.29 1.74
C PRO A 448 9.86 -26.84 2.43
N GLU A 449 10.00 -25.55 2.74
CA GLU A 449 11.13 -24.97 3.46
C GLU A 449 11.25 -25.56 4.87
N TRP A 450 10.13 -25.70 5.57
CA TRP A 450 10.09 -26.34 6.89
C TRP A 450 10.35 -27.83 6.81
N VAL A 451 9.84 -28.50 5.77
CA VAL A 451 10.15 -29.90 5.51
C VAL A 451 11.65 -30.09 5.33
N ALA A 452 12.33 -29.21 4.57
CA ALA A 452 13.77 -29.26 4.41
C ALA A 452 14.53 -29.13 5.75
N VAL A 453 14.05 -28.27 6.67
CA VAL A 453 14.63 -28.14 8.02
C VAL A 453 14.45 -29.43 8.83
N VAL A 454 13.26 -30.03 8.81
CA VAL A 454 13.00 -31.31 9.50
C VAL A 454 13.86 -32.43 8.91
N LEU A 455 13.99 -32.49 7.59
CA LEU A 455 14.84 -33.46 6.91
C LEU A 455 16.32 -33.28 7.27
N ALA A 456 16.81 -32.04 7.35
CA ALA A 456 18.17 -31.75 7.79
C ALA A 456 18.43 -32.22 9.23
N ALA A 457 17.44 -32.05 10.12
CA ALA A 457 17.54 -32.53 11.49
C ALA A 457 17.61 -34.06 11.56
N LEU A 458 16.89 -34.76 10.69
CA LEU A 458 16.96 -36.22 10.55
C LEU A 458 18.25 -36.71 9.88
N VAL A 459 18.86 -35.92 8.99
CA VAL A 459 20.22 -36.17 8.50
C VAL A 459 21.25 -36.02 9.63
N TYR A 460 21.10 -34.99 10.47
CA TYR A 460 21.98 -34.79 11.64
C TYR A 460 21.95 -35.98 12.61
N SER A 461 20.77 -36.54 12.89
CA SER A 461 20.64 -37.73 13.74
C SER A 461 21.03 -39.04 13.04
N GLY A 462 21.30 -38.99 11.73
CA GLY A 462 21.67 -40.16 10.94
C GLY A 462 20.49 -41.08 10.62
N ASP A 463 19.25 -40.61 10.70
CA ASP A 463 18.06 -41.43 10.43
C ASP A 463 17.75 -41.57 8.93
N LEU A 464 18.21 -40.63 8.11
CA LEU A 464 17.98 -40.64 6.66
C LEU A 464 19.11 -40.00 5.85
N VAL A 465 19.12 -40.31 4.56
CA VAL A 465 19.90 -39.62 3.53
C VAL A 465 18.97 -38.74 2.71
N PHE A 466 19.34 -37.46 2.56
CA PHE A 466 18.55 -36.47 1.84
C PHE A 466 19.10 -36.26 0.43
N ALA A 467 18.31 -36.58 -0.60
CA ALA A 467 18.75 -36.56 -1.99
C ALA A 467 18.10 -35.43 -2.80
N ILE A 468 18.94 -34.56 -3.34
CA ILE A 468 18.58 -33.48 -4.27
C ILE A 468 19.10 -33.81 -5.69
N PRO A 469 18.76 -33.04 -6.74
CA PRO A 469 19.35 -33.24 -8.06
C PRO A 469 20.89 -33.17 -8.03
N GLY A 470 21.56 -34.31 -8.29
CA GLY A 470 23.02 -34.38 -8.43
C GLY A 470 23.80 -34.53 -7.12
N ARG A 471 23.16 -34.45 -5.95
CA ARG A 471 23.81 -34.58 -4.64
C ARG A 471 22.97 -35.37 -3.63
N LYS A 472 23.65 -36.01 -2.68
CA LYS A 472 23.06 -36.68 -1.52
C LYS A 472 23.78 -36.20 -0.26
N PHE A 473 23.04 -36.05 0.82
CA PHE A 473 23.55 -35.64 2.12
C PHE A 473 23.23 -36.73 3.15
N ASP A 474 24.27 -37.28 3.75
CA ASP A 474 24.21 -38.08 4.96
C ASP A 474 24.75 -37.26 6.15
N ALA A 475 24.87 -37.87 7.33
CA ALA A 475 25.37 -37.20 8.53
C ALA A 475 26.77 -36.57 8.34
N THR A 476 27.60 -37.09 7.43
CA THR A 476 28.94 -36.54 7.13
C THR A 476 28.88 -35.31 6.22
N GLY A 477 27.84 -35.23 5.39
CA GLY A 477 27.56 -34.13 4.47
C GLY A 477 26.78 -32.95 5.07
N LEU A 478 26.58 -32.94 6.40
CA LEU A 478 25.75 -31.94 7.06
C LEU A 478 26.24 -30.48 6.88
N PRO A 479 27.55 -30.16 6.93
CA PRO A 479 28.03 -28.80 6.66
C PRO A 479 27.68 -28.33 5.24
N GLN A 480 27.77 -29.23 4.26
CA GLN A 480 27.41 -28.93 2.87
C GLN A 480 25.90 -28.76 2.71
N LEU A 481 25.10 -29.60 3.37
CA LEU A 481 23.64 -29.46 3.41
C LEU A 481 23.25 -28.08 3.95
N ALA A 482 23.80 -27.67 5.09
CA ALA A 482 23.46 -26.40 5.73
C ALA A 482 23.92 -25.15 4.95
N GLY A 483 24.91 -25.32 4.06
CA GLY A 483 25.35 -24.28 3.12
C GLY A 483 24.60 -24.26 1.79
N THR A 484 23.75 -25.26 1.53
CA THR A 484 22.92 -25.33 0.32
C THR A 484 21.72 -24.39 0.46
N GLY A 485 21.32 -23.72 -0.62
CA GLY A 485 20.18 -22.81 -0.64
C GLY A 485 18.86 -23.54 -0.42
N VAL A 486 17.94 -22.93 0.31
CA VAL A 486 16.60 -23.50 0.59
C VAL A 486 15.84 -23.79 -0.71
N ASP A 487 15.96 -22.92 -1.72
CA ASP A 487 15.40 -23.12 -3.05
C ASP A 487 15.86 -24.42 -3.71
N GLU A 488 17.13 -24.81 -3.58
CA GLU A 488 17.65 -26.09 -4.07
C GLU A 488 17.15 -27.27 -3.22
N LEU A 489 17.09 -27.10 -1.89
CA LEU A 489 16.67 -28.15 -0.96
C LEU A 489 15.17 -28.48 -1.07
N THR A 490 14.31 -27.51 -1.34
CA THR A 490 12.87 -27.73 -1.54
C THR A 490 12.55 -28.51 -2.82
N GLN A 491 13.50 -28.57 -3.76
CA GLN A 491 13.42 -29.34 -5.01
C GLN A 491 14.01 -30.76 -4.89
N PHE A 492 14.07 -31.30 -3.68
CA PHE A 492 14.61 -32.64 -3.43
C PHE A 492 13.89 -33.73 -4.24
N LYS A 493 14.60 -34.83 -4.50
CA LYS A 493 14.06 -35.96 -5.27
C LYS A 493 13.39 -36.99 -4.36
N HIS A 494 14.11 -37.40 -3.34
CA HIS A 494 13.67 -38.44 -2.41
C HIS A 494 14.48 -38.38 -1.11
N ILE A 495 14.00 -39.13 -0.13
CA ILE A 495 14.74 -39.50 1.08
C ILE A 495 14.84 -41.02 1.15
N GLU A 496 15.93 -41.52 1.70
CA GLU A 496 16.20 -42.95 1.82
C GLU A 496 16.82 -43.29 3.18
N ARG A 497 16.75 -44.55 3.59
CA ARG A 497 17.45 -45.00 4.79
C ARG A 497 18.97 -45.03 4.54
N PRO A 498 19.80 -44.76 5.57
CA PRO A 498 21.24 -44.96 5.47
C PRO A 498 21.58 -46.42 5.12
N LYS A 499 22.70 -46.64 4.43
CA LYS A 499 23.12 -47.97 3.96
C LYS A 499 23.56 -48.93 5.07
N ASP A 500 23.83 -48.41 6.26
CA ASP A 500 24.39 -49.15 7.39
C ASP A 500 23.32 -49.69 8.36
N TRP A 501 22.08 -49.86 7.89
CA TRP A 501 20.95 -50.36 8.67
C TRP A 501 20.40 -51.69 8.15
#